data_AF-A0A1Y4RZ54-F1
#
_entry.id   AF-A0A1Y4RZ54-F1
#
_cell.length_a   1.000
_cell.length_b   1.000
_cell.length_c   1.000
_cell.angle_alpha   90.00
_cell.angle_beta   90.00
_cell.angle_gamma   90.00
#
_symmetry.space_group_name_H-M   'P 1'
#
loop_
_entity.id
_entity.type
_entity.pdbx_description
1 polymer ?
#
loop_
_entity_poly.entity_id
_entity_poly.type
_entity_poly.pdbx_seq_one_letter_code
_entity_poly.pdbx_strand_id
1 'polypeptide(L)'
;MYPSLARQIQPLVEEACDRMEYEGSFMFDEYPDQLTIHRLSRNIYEKMDKKTYQDDVMMQEATGRNWLEDFVTVMLLNEMYQRRCRRRDRRCGGIF
;
A
#
# COMPACT_ATOMS: atom_id res chain seq x y z
N MET A 1 3.45 -9.41 15.69
CA MET A 1 4.55 -8.84 14.88
C MET A 1 4.21 -9.11 13.42
N TYR A 2 4.12 -8.07 12.60
CA TYR A 2 4.17 -8.31 11.16
C TYR A 2 5.60 -8.81 10.81
N PRO A 3 5.76 -9.83 9.95
CA PRO A 3 7.05 -10.46 9.69
C PRO A 3 8.05 -9.49 9.05
N SER A 4 9.33 -9.86 9.05
CA SER A 4 10.46 -9.14 8.41
C SER A 4 10.11 -8.53 7.05
N LEU A 5 9.34 -9.25 6.24
CA LEU A 5 8.77 -8.82 4.96
C LEU A 5 8.04 -7.47 5.09
N ALA A 6 7.00 -7.40 5.91
CA ALA A 6 6.19 -6.20 6.06
C ALA A 6 7.00 -4.98 6.51
N ARG A 7 8.02 -5.18 7.36
CA ARG A 7 8.91 -4.11 7.81
C ARG A 7 9.70 -3.48 6.66
N GLN A 8 10.00 -4.25 5.62
CA GLN A 8 10.69 -3.76 4.42
C GLN A 8 9.71 -3.13 3.42
N ILE A 9 8.49 -3.67 3.31
CA ILE A 9 7.44 -3.15 2.43
C ILE A 9 6.91 -1.80 2.92
N GLN A 10 6.76 -1.68 4.24
CA GLN A 10 6.12 -0.54 4.89
C GLN A 10 6.71 0.83 4.50
N PRO A 11 8.03 1.08 4.50
CA PRO A 11 8.57 2.37 4.07
C PRO A 11 8.26 2.69 2.61
N LEU A 12 8.20 1.70 1.71
CA LEU A 12 7.86 1.92 0.30
C LEU A 12 6.38 2.31 0.14
N VAL A 13 5.50 1.68 0.92
CA VAL A 13 4.07 2.00 0.95
C VAL A 13 3.85 3.40 1.54
N GLU A 14 4.50 3.72 2.66
CA GLU A 14 4.43 5.03 3.30
C GLU A 14 4.90 6.13 2.34
N GLU A 15 6.04 5.94 1.67
CA GLU A 15 6.56 6.91 0.69
C GLU A 15 5.61 7.10 -0.50
N ALA A 16 5.00 6.02 -1.00
CA ALA A 16 4.01 6.10 -2.08
C ALA A 16 2.77 6.87 -1.63
N CYS A 17 2.27 6.63 -0.41
CA CYS A 17 1.15 7.35 0.16
C CYS A 17 1.48 8.82 0.48
N ASP A 18 2.70 9.13 0.92
CA ASP A 18 3.17 10.51 1.15
C ASP A 18 3.11 11.34 -0.12
N ARG A 19 3.57 10.77 -1.23
CA ARG A 19 3.49 11.42 -2.55
C ARG A 19 2.05 11.66 -3.01
N MET A 20 1.09 10.88 -2.49
CA MET A 20 -0.34 11.03 -2.78
C MET A 20 -1.06 11.94 -1.78
N GLU A 21 -0.36 12.52 -0.80
CA GLU A 21 -0.96 13.34 0.25
C GLU A 21 -1.25 14.79 -0.21
N TYR A 22 -1.74 14.97 -1.43
CA TYR A 22 -2.15 16.27 -1.97
C TYR A 22 -3.69 16.39 -2.09
N GLU A 23 -4.19 17.61 -2.33
CA GLU A 23 -5.62 17.88 -2.57
C GLU A 23 -6.05 17.43 -3.97
N GLY A 24 -7.19 16.73 -4.08
CA GLY A 24 -7.63 16.15 -5.34
C GLY A 24 -6.88 14.87 -5.74
N SER A 25 -6.09 14.30 -4.82
CA SER A 25 -5.54 12.96 -4.99
C SER A 25 -6.65 11.91 -4.94
N PHE A 26 -6.55 10.95 -5.85
CA PHE A 26 -7.32 9.70 -5.86
C PHE A 26 -7.41 9.02 -4.48
N MET A 27 -6.40 9.19 -3.63
CA MET A 27 -6.39 8.67 -2.27
C MET A 27 -7.57 9.17 -1.43
N PHE A 28 -8.20 10.30 -1.74
CA PHE A 28 -9.31 10.87 -0.98
C PHE A 28 -10.63 10.92 -1.75
N ASP A 29 -10.69 10.27 -2.91
CA ASP A 29 -11.92 10.14 -3.66
C ASP A 29 -12.92 9.27 -2.89
N GLU A 30 -14.20 9.63 -3.02
CA GLU A 30 -15.32 8.88 -2.45
C GLU A 30 -15.35 7.44 -2.95
N TYR A 31 -15.03 7.25 -4.24
CA TYR A 31 -14.97 5.96 -4.90
C TYR A 31 -13.64 5.80 -5.66
N PRO A 32 -12.61 5.23 -5.01
CA PRO A 32 -11.39 4.89 -5.71
C PRO A 32 -11.64 3.72 -6.70
N ASP A 33 -11.28 3.91 -7.97
CA ASP A 33 -11.20 2.84 -8.97
C ASP A 33 -10.25 1.72 -8.51
N GLN A 34 -10.61 0.47 -8.79
CA GLN A 34 -9.80 -0.69 -8.42
C GLN A 34 -8.51 -0.76 -9.25
N LEU A 35 -8.57 -0.39 -10.53
CA LEU A 35 -7.41 -0.46 -11.42
C LEU A 35 -6.29 0.48 -11.00
N THR A 36 -6.62 1.66 -10.47
CA THR A 36 -5.63 2.61 -9.97
C THR A 36 -4.93 2.07 -8.73
N ILE A 37 -5.65 1.39 -7.82
CA ILE A 37 -5.08 0.72 -6.65
C ILE A 37 -4.13 -0.39 -7.10
N HIS A 38 -4.56 -1.25 -8.02
CA HIS A 38 -3.74 -2.34 -8.54
C HIS A 38 -2.50 -1.85 -9.28
N ARG A 39 -2.61 -0.76 -10.06
CA ARG A 39 -1.44 -0.14 -10.71
C ARG A 39 -0.45 0.40 -9.68
N LEU A 40 -0.94 0.98 -8.59
CA LEU A 40 -0.10 1.51 -7.54
C LEU A 40 0.58 0.39 -6.74
N SER A 41 -0.14 -0.67 -6.39
CA SER A 41 0.45 -1.83 -5.70
C SER A 41 1.51 -2.50 -6.57
N ARG A 42 1.27 -2.63 -7.88
CA ARG A 42 2.28 -3.11 -8.84
C ARG A 42 3.50 -2.22 -8.91
N ASN A 43 3.34 -0.89 -8.90
CA ASN A 43 4.47 0.05 -8.88
C ASN A 43 5.32 -0.13 -7.61
N ILE A 44 4.68 -0.30 -6.45
CA ILE A 44 5.36 -0.56 -5.18
C ILE A 44 6.08 -1.91 -5.23
N TYR A 45 5.45 -2.94 -5.80
CA TYR A 45 6.05 -4.26 -6.00
C TYR A 45 7.28 -4.20 -6.93
N GLU A 46 7.24 -3.41 -8.00
CA GLU A 46 8.37 -3.23 -8.92
C GLU A 46 9.56 -2.50 -8.29
N LYS A 47 9.29 -1.61 -7.32
CA LYS A 47 10.32 -0.93 -6.53
C LYS A 47 11.00 -1.81 -5.48
N MET A 48 10.45 -2.98 -5.18
CA MET A 48 11.07 -3.90 -4.24
C MET A 48 12.31 -4.55 -4.82
N ASP A 49 13.35 -4.65 -4.00
CA ASP A 49 14.55 -5.39 -4.32
C ASP A 49 14.26 -6.89 -4.39
N LYS A 50 14.03 -7.41 -5.60
CA LYS A 50 13.80 -8.85 -5.88
C LYS A 50 14.92 -9.77 -5.39
N LYS A 51 16.10 -9.23 -5.07
CA LYS A 51 17.22 -9.97 -4.47
C LYS A 51 16.96 -10.38 -3.02
N THR A 52 16.21 -9.58 -2.27
CA THR A 52 15.93 -9.82 -0.85
C THR A 52 14.79 -10.82 -0.65
N TYR A 53 13.88 -10.94 -1.62
CA TYR A 53 12.68 -11.80 -1.59
C TYR A 53 12.82 -13.05 -2.46
N GLN A 54 14.06 -13.49 -2.70
CA GLN A 54 14.36 -14.56 -3.66
C GLN A 54 13.62 -15.86 -3.30
N ASP A 55 13.51 -16.19 -2.01
CA ASP A 55 12.79 -17.38 -1.51
C ASP A 55 11.27 -17.31 -1.78
N ASP A 56 10.69 -16.11 -1.67
CA ASP A 56 9.25 -15.85 -1.85
C ASP A 56 8.85 -15.83 -3.34
N VAL A 57 9.72 -15.28 -4.19
CA VAL A 57 9.55 -15.25 -5.66
C VAL A 57 9.61 -16.65 -6.25
N MET A 58 10.49 -17.52 -5.74
CA MET A 58 10.56 -18.93 -6.15
C MET A 58 9.26 -19.69 -5.83
N MET A 59 8.59 -19.39 -4.71
CA MET A 59 7.31 -20.00 -4.35
C MET A 59 6.15 -19.50 -5.24
N GLN A 60 6.27 -18.27 -5.76
CA GLN A 60 5.31 -17.62 -6.64
C GLN A 60 5.24 -18.31 -8.01
N GLU A 61 6.38 -18.72 -8.57
CA GLU A 61 6.45 -19.45 -9.85
C GLU A 61 5.77 -20.84 -9.77
N ALA A 62 5.77 -21.47 -8.60
CA ALA A 62 5.15 -22.79 -8.40
C ALA A 62 3.61 -22.73 -8.28
N THR A 63 3.05 -21.61 -7.82
CA THR A 63 1.62 -21.48 -7.48
C THR A 63 0.83 -20.63 -8.47
N GLY A 64 1.50 -19.87 -9.33
CA GLY A 64 0.87 -19.02 -10.36
C GLY A 64 0.04 -17.87 -9.79
N ARG A 65 0.14 -17.58 -8.48
CA ARG A 65 -0.56 -16.48 -7.80
C ARG A 65 0.45 -15.53 -7.18
N ASN A 66 0.31 -14.24 -7.48
CA ASN A 66 1.18 -13.19 -6.95
C ASN A 66 0.78 -12.81 -5.52
N TRP A 67 0.92 -13.74 -4.57
CA TRP A 67 0.55 -13.51 -3.17
C TRP A 67 1.28 -12.29 -2.56
N LEU A 68 2.48 -11.99 -3.04
CA LEU A 68 3.28 -10.85 -2.60
C LEU A 68 2.68 -9.52 -3.11
N GLU A 69 2.12 -9.50 -4.33
CA GLU A 69 1.39 -8.34 -4.87
C GLU A 69 0.09 -8.11 -4.10
N ASP A 70 -0.63 -9.18 -3.75
CA ASP A 70 -1.82 -9.10 -2.90
C ASP A 70 -1.47 -8.57 -1.51
N PHE A 71 -0.35 -9.04 -0.94
CA PHE A 71 0.13 -8.57 0.35
C PHE A 71 0.49 -7.07 0.33
N VAL A 72 1.17 -6.60 -0.71
CA VAL A 72 1.44 -5.17 -0.93
C VAL A 72 0.15 -4.39 -1.06
N THR A 73 -0.83 -4.92 -1.79
CA THR A 73 -2.13 -4.28 -1.98
C THR A 73 -2.86 -4.10 -0.64
N VAL A 74 -2.86 -5.12 0.23
CA VAL A 74 -3.46 -5.04 1.57
C VAL A 74 -2.75 -3.99 2.44
N MET A 75 -1.41 -3.97 2.42
CA MET A 75 -0.62 -2.98 3.16
C MET A 75 -0.91 -1.56 2.71
N LEU A 76 -0.97 -1.33 1.40
CA LEU A 76 -1.33 -0.06 0.78
C LEU A 76 -2.73 0.41 1.19
N LEU A 77 -3.73 -0.47 1.08
CA LEU A 77 -5.10 -0.16 1.46
C LEU A 77 -5.22 0.21 2.94
N ASN A 78 -4.51 -0.50 3.82
CA ASN A 78 -4.49 -0.21 5.24
C ASN A 78 -3.89 1.18 5.51
N GLU A 79 -2.78 1.54 4.87
CA GLU A 79 -2.14 2.85 5.04
C GLU A 79 -3.03 3.99 4.53
N MET A 80 -3.65 3.82 3.36
CA MET A 80 -4.64 4.77 2.82
C MET A 80 -5.83 4.96 3.77
N TYR A 81 -6.34 3.87 4.34
CA TYR A 81 -7.43 3.91 5.33
C TYR A 81 -7.03 4.71 6.56
N GLN A 82 -5.85 4.45 7.13
CA GLN A 82 -5.35 5.19 8.29
C GLN A 82 -5.23 6.69 8.01
N ARG A 83 -4.73 7.08 6.83
CA ARG A 83 -4.62 8.50 6.43
C ARG A 83 -5.97 9.16 6.22
N ARG A 84 -6.93 8.46 5.61
CA ARG A 84 -8.33 8.91 5.49
C ARG A 84 -8.96 9.15 6.88
N CYS A 85 -8.79 8.20 7.80
CA CYS A 85 -9.25 8.33 9.18
C CYS A 85 -8.61 9.53 9.88
N ARG A 86 -7.29 9.70 9.79
CA ARG A 86 -6.57 10.86 10.35
C ARG A 86 -7.06 12.19 9.79
N ARG A 87 -7.30 12.28 8.47
CA ARG A 87 -7.85 13.51 7.85
C ARG A 87 -9.29 13.79 8.29
N ARG A 88 -10.12 12.75 8.43
CA ARG A 88 -11.47 12.90 8.97
C ARG A 88 -11.46 13.35 10.42
N ASP A 89 -10.61 12.75 11.24
CA ASP A 89 -10.43 13.10 12.65
C ASP A 89 -9.96 14.55 12.82
N ARG A 90 -8.98 15.00 12.02
CA ARG A 90 -8.57 16.43 11.99
C ARG A 90 -9.69 17.40 11.59
N ARG A 91 -10.65 16.97 10.74
CA ARG A 91 -11.82 17.79 10.38
C ARG A 91 -12.91 17.77 11.45
N CYS A 92 -12.99 16.72 12.26
CA CYS A 92 -14.01 16.54 13.29
C CYS A 92 -13.54 16.87 14.72
N GLY A 93 -12.22 16.98 14.97
CA GLY A 93 -11.61 17.22 16.28
C GLY A 93 -11.62 18.68 16.76
N GLY A 94 -12.42 19.54 16.15
CA GLY A 94 -12.57 20.97 16.50
C GLY A 94 -13.95 21.36 16.99
N ILE A 95 -14.78 20.41 17.44
CA ILE A 95 -16.08 20.68 18.03
C ILE A 95 -16.17 19.93 19.35
N PHE A 96 -15.48 20.42 20.39
CA PHE A 96 -15.87 20.36 21.81
C PHE A 96 -15.03 21.38 22.58
#